data_AF-A0A1M7LUR8-F1
#
_entry.id   AF-A0A1M7LUR8-F1
#
_cell.length_a   1.000
_cell.length_b   1.000
_cell.length_c   1.000
_cell.angle_alpha   90.00
_cell.angle_beta   90.00
_cell.angle_gamma   90.00
#
_symmetry.space_group_name_H-M   'P 1'
#
loop_
_entity.id
_entity.type
_entity.pdbx_description
1 polymer ?
#
loop_
_entity_poly.entity_id
_entity_poly.type
_entity_poly.pdbx_seq_one_letter_code
_entity_poly.pdbx_strand_id
1 'polypeptide(L)' 'MKIFKNSRFAVTILVAIFAISLSNCAVRVGTTSSRASYKSKQLPPGQAKKIYGGKSAKRYAPGQNK' A
#
# COMPACT_ATOMS: atom_id res chain seq x y z
N MET A 1 12.18 8.29 42.56
CA MET A 1 12.40 7.95 41.14
C MET A 1 13.87 7.64 40.94
N LYS A 2 14.24 6.39 40.62
CA LYS A 2 15.64 6.02 40.39
C LYS A 2 16.03 6.49 38.98
N ILE A 3 16.68 7.63 38.92
CA ILE A 3 17.14 8.27 37.68
C ILE A 3 18.23 7.37 37.08
N PHE A 4 17.95 6.88 35.88
CA PHE A 4 18.69 5.85 35.16
C PHE A 4 20.20 6.09 35.19
N LYS A 5 20.91 5.28 35.97
CA LYS A 5 22.37 5.38 36.21
C LYS A 5 23.22 5.04 34.97
N ASN A 6 22.60 4.51 33.91
CA ASN A 6 23.27 4.01 32.71
C ASN A 6 22.72 4.71 31.45
N SER A 7 23.04 5.99 31.27
CA SER A 7 22.55 6.85 30.17
C SER A 7 22.68 6.20 28.78
N ARG A 8 23.78 5.48 28.51
CA ARG A 8 23.99 4.75 27.26
C ARG A 8 22.93 3.66 27.03
N PHE A 9 22.60 2.90 28.06
CA PHE A 9 21.57 1.85 28.02
C PHE A 9 20.16 2.43 27.85
N ALA A 10 19.88 3.55 28.53
CA ALA A 10 18.61 4.26 28.39
C ALA A 10 18.41 4.79 26.96
N VAL A 11 19.47 5.34 26.35
CA VAL A 11 19.45 5.82 24.96
C VAL A 11 19.27 4.67 23.97
N THR A 12 19.97 3.54 24.15
CA THR A 12 19.80 2.38 23.26
C THR A 12 18.39 1.80 23.30
N ILE A 13 17.78 1.74 24.50
CA ILE A 13 16.41 1.25 24.66
C ILE A 13 15.41 2.20 23.97
N LEU A 14 15.59 3.51 24.12
CA LEU A 14 14.73 4.51 23.49
C LEU A 14 14.79 4.46 21.96
N VAL A 15 15.99 4.31 21.38
CA VAL A 15 16.18 4.18 19.92
C VAL A 15 15.57 2.87 19.41
N ALA A 16 15.72 1.76 20.15
CA ALA A 16 15.15 0.47 19.75
C ALA A 16 13.61 0.51 19.70
N ILE A 17 12.96 1.11 20.70
CA ILE A 17 11.50 1.26 20.75
C ILE A 17 10.99 2.13 19.59
N PHE A 18 11.72 3.19 19.26
CA PHE A 18 11.37 4.07 18.14
C PHE A 18 11.44 3.34 16.78
N ALA A 19 12.49 2.53 16.57
CA ALA A 19 12.65 1.76 15.33
C ALA A 19 11.53 0.72 15.12
N ILE A 20 11.10 0.03 16.18
CA ILE A 20 10.01 -0.96 16.14
C ILE A 20 8.66 -0.29 15.82
N SER A 21 8.47 0.95 16.28
CA SER A 21 7.22 1.69 16.03
C SER A 21 7.04 2.05 14.54
N LEU A 22 8.13 2.18 13.78
CA LEU A 22 8.10 2.49 12.35
C LEU A 22 7.94 1.25 11.45
N SER A 23 8.24 0.04 11.94
CA SER A 23 8.21 -1.18 11.10
C SER A 23 6.80 -1.70 10.77
N ASN A 24 5.74 -1.20 11.43
CA ASN A 24 4.37 -1.68 11.22
C ASN A 24 3.55 -0.81 10.23
N CYS A 25 4.17 0.18 9.57
CA CYS A 25 3.52 0.97 8.53
C CYS A 25 3.46 0.22 7.18
N ALA A 26 2.99 -1.02 7.18
CA ALA A 26 2.69 -1.74 5.93
C ALA A 26 1.26 -1.40 5.50
N VAL A 27 1.11 -0.49 4.53
CA VAL A 27 -0.17 -0.27 3.84
C VAL A 27 -0.53 -1.55 3.09
N ARG A 28 -1.40 -2.35 3.71
CA ARG A 28 -2.10 -3.43 3.01
C ARG A 28 -3.09 -2.74 2.07
N VAL A 29 -2.66 -2.48 0.84
CA VAL A 29 -3.60 -2.13 -0.23
C VAL A 29 -4.53 -3.33 -0.32
N GLY A 30 -5.77 -3.15 0.15
CA GLY A 30 -6.79 -4.19 0.12
C GLY A 30 -7.06 -4.58 -1.32
N THR A 31 -6.28 -5.51 -1.87
CA THR A 31 -6.78 -6.40 -2.90
C THR A 31 -7.68 -7.38 -2.17
N THR A 32 -8.86 -6.92 -1.78
CA THR A 32 -10.01 -7.77 -1.51
C THR A 32 -10.41 -8.38 -2.86
N SER A 33 -9.54 -9.21 -3.42
CA SER A 33 -9.92 -10.22 -4.40
C SER A 33 -10.65 -11.29 -3.59
N SER A 34 -11.88 -10.95 -3.21
CA SER A 34 -12.90 -11.94 -2.99
C SER A 34 -12.85 -12.88 -4.18
N ARG A 35 -12.90 -14.17 -3.87
CA ARG A 35 -12.71 -15.31 -4.75
C ARG A 35 -13.70 -15.31 -5.92
N ALA A 36 -13.53 -14.41 -6.88
CA ALA A 36 -14.27 -14.38 -8.13
C ALA A 36 -13.49 -15.22 -9.14
N SER A 37 -13.62 -16.54 -8.97
CA SER A 37 -13.51 -17.49 -10.07
C SER A 37 -14.43 -17.01 -11.20
N TYR A 38 -13.88 -16.34 -12.22
CA TYR A 38 -14.56 -16.04 -13.49
C TYR A 38 -13.61 -15.23 -14.40
N LYS A 39 -12.95 -15.98 -15.30
CA LYS A 39 -12.60 -15.59 -16.66
C LYS A 39 -11.94 -14.20 -16.81
N SER A 40 -10.60 -14.15 -16.70
CA SER A 40 -9.71 -13.05 -17.13
C SER A 40 -10.44 -11.74 -17.48
N LYS A 41 -11.05 -11.08 -16.49
CA LYS A 41 -11.81 -9.85 -16.75
C LYS A 41 -10.81 -8.80 -17.22
N GLN A 42 -11.13 -8.17 -18.34
CA GLN A 42 -10.37 -7.03 -18.84
C GLN A 42 -10.27 -5.96 -17.74
N LEU A 43 -9.07 -5.39 -17.57
CA LEU A 43 -8.80 -4.35 -16.58
C LEU A 43 -9.87 -3.26 -16.67
N PRO A 44 -10.47 -2.82 -15.56
CA PRO A 44 -11.46 -1.75 -15.59
C PRO A 44 -10.83 -0.49 -16.18
N PRO A 45 -11.59 0.30 -16.96
CA PRO A 45 -11.05 1.39 -17.78
C PRO A 45 -10.34 2.47 -16.96
N GLY A 46 -10.75 2.67 -15.70
CA GLY A 46 -10.08 3.58 -14.77
C GLY A 46 -8.70 3.10 -14.32
N GLN A 47 -8.51 1.79 -14.13
CA GLN A 47 -7.19 1.21 -13.82
C GLN A 47 -6.30 1.19 -15.06
N ALA A 48 -6.85 0.78 -16.20
CA ALA A 48 -6.15 0.83 -17.49
C ALA A 48 -5.65 2.25 -17.79
N LYS A 49 -6.49 3.27 -17.61
CA LYS A 49 -6.10 4.69 -17.77
C LYS A 49 -4.88 5.05 -16.91
N LYS A 50 -4.85 4.62 -15.65
CA LYS A 50 -3.74 4.91 -14.72
C LYS A 50 -2.44 4.21 -15.15
N ILE A 51 -2.53 2.95 -15.58
CA ILE A 51 -1.38 2.16 -16.05
C ILE A 51 -0.80 2.75 -17.34
N TYR A 52 -1.66 3.08 -18.31
CA TYR A 52 -1.25 3.57 -19.62
C TYR A 52 -1.05 5.10 -19.70
N GLY A 53 -1.17 5.82 -18.57
CA GLY A 53 -0.92 7.27 -18.51
C GLY A 53 -1.89 8.13 -19.35
N GLY A 54 -3.05 7.61 -19.72
CA GLY A 54 -4.00 8.32 -20.59
C GLY A 54 -4.76 9.43 -19.85
N LYS A 55 -5.11 10.52 -20.55
CA LYS A 55 -5.96 11.60 -19.97
C LYS A 55 -7.43 11.18 -19.79
N SER A 56 -7.92 10.17 -20.52
CA SER A 56 -9.32 9.74 -20.51
C SER A 56 -9.48 8.22 -20.44
N ALA A 57 -10.48 7.75 -19.70
CA ALA A 57 -10.82 6.34 -19.57
C ALA A 57 -11.73 5.85 -20.72
N LYS A 58 -12.27 6.78 -21.53
CA LYS A 58 -13.19 6.46 -22.63
C LYS A 58 -12.58 5.46 -23.63
N ARG A 59 -11.30 5.60 -23.97
CA ARG A 59 -10.59 4.70 -24.91
C ARG A 59 -10.46 3.26 -24.41
N TYR A 60 -10.57 3.05 -23.10
CA TYR A 60 -10.46 1.74 -22.47
C TYR A 60 -11.82 1.14 -22.12
N ALA A 61 -12.92 1.87 -22.38
CA ALA A 61 -14.26 1.40 -22.09
C ALA A 61 -14.75 0.43 -23.18
N PRO A 62 -15.46 -0.64 -22.80
CA PRO A 62 -15.95 -1.65 -23.74
C PRO A 62 -16.91 -1.02 -24.75
N GLY A 63 -16.75 -1.36 -26.03
CA GLY A 63 -17.62 -0.87 -27.11
C GLY A 63 -17.28 0.52 -27.67
N GLN A 64 -16.14 1.11 -27.28
CA GLN A 64 -15.66 2.39 -27.84
C GLN A 64 -14.73 2.23 -29.06
N ASN A 65 -14.25 1.01 -29.33
CA ASN A 65 -13.51 0.65 -30.54
C ASN A 65 -14.44 -0.04 -31.55
N LYS A 66 -15.49 0.67 -31.98
CA LYS A 66 -16.30 0.26 -33.12
C LYS A 66 -15.85 1.07 -34.32
#